data_AF-A0A9Q0XJC9-F1
#
_entry.id   AF-A0A9Q0XJC9-F1
#
_cell.length_a   1.000
_cell.length_b   1.000
_cell.length_c   1.000
_cell.angle_alpha   90.00
_cell.angle_beta   90.00
_cell.angle_gamma   90.00
#
_symmetry.space_group_name_H-M   'P 1'
#
loop_
_entity.id
_entity.type
_entity.pdbx_description
1 polymer ?
#
loop_
_entity_poly.entity_id
_entity_poly.type
_entity_poly.pdbx_seq_one_letter_code
_entity_poly.pdbx_strand_id
1 'polypeptide(L)'
;NIPQEVQPATFDLLPKIHKQGNPGRPIVSNINTITVGVSGYLGNVLKPYATNAPSYVRDTTDFLRKLKSTQNLPDNIILATMDVEALYTNIPHKDGLQAIINSIKTRKNHT
;
A
#
# COMPACT_ATOMS: atom_id res chain seq x y z
N ASN A 1 -7.10 15.91 14.28
CA ASN A 1 -7.75 16.79 13.28
C ASN A 1 -9.15 16.27 13.00
N ILE A 2 -10.13 16.79 13.73
CA ILE A 2 -11.55 16.61 13.38
C ILE A 2 -11.89 17.79 12.45
N PRO A 3 -12.51 17.55 11.28
CA PRO A 3 -12.90 18.65 10.39
C PRO A 3 -13.90 19.58 11.07
N GLN A 4 -13.71 20.89 10.95
CA GLN A 4 -14.69 21.88 11.44
C GLN A 4 -15.99 21.86 10.62
N GLU A 5 -15.88 21.56 9.33
CA GLU A 5 -17.01 21.30 8.45
C GLU A 5 -16.85 19.91 7.83
N VAL A 6 -17.84 19.05 8.07
CA VAL A 6 -17.86 17.68 7.55
C VAL A 6 -18.49 17.68 6.16
N GLN A 7 -17.86 17.00 5.21
CA GLN A 7 -18.37 16.83 3.85
C GLN A 7 -18.38 15.34 3.44
N PRO A 8 -19.32 14.91 2.59
CA PRO A 8 -19.27 13.59 1.96
C PRO A 8 -17.99 13.42 1.13
N ALA A 9 -17.55 12.17 0.95
CA ALA A 9 -16.42 11.88 0.07
C ALA A 9 -16.78 12.16 -1.39
N THR A 10 -15.84 12.73 -2.15
CA THR A 10 -16.01 13.01 -3.58
C THR A 10 -15.41 11.88 -4.41
N PHE A 11 -16.14 11.42 -5.43
CA PHE A 11 -15.66 10.44 -6.40
C PHE A 11 -15.22 11.13 -7.69
N ASP A 12 -13.96 10.96 -8.06
CA ASP A 12 -13.37 11.55 -9.27
C ASP A 12 -12.78 10.47 -10.18
N LEU A 13 -12.65 10.79 -11.47
CA LEU A 13 -11.99 9.95 -12.48
C LEU A 13 -10.75 10.66 -13.02
N LEU A 14 -9.56 10.09 -12.80
CA LEU A 14 -8.32 10.59 -13.40
C LEU A 14 -8.04 9.88 -14.73
N PRO A 15 -7.92 10.57 -15.87
CA PRO A 15 -7.71 9.92 -17.16
C PRO A 15 -6.35 9.21 -17.22
N LYS A 16 -6.34 7.94 -17.62
CA LYS A 16 -5.11 7.19 -17.91
C LYS A 16 -4.66 7.49 -19.35
N ILE A 17 -3.98 8.63 -19.54
CA ILE A 17 -3.55 9.14 -20.86
C ILE A 17 -2.60 8.23 -21.65
N HIS A 18 -2.03 7.21 -21.00
CA HIS A 18 -1.13 6.23 -21.61
C HIS A 18 -1.87 4.95 -22.06
N LYS A 19 -3.19 4.86 -21.92
CA LYS A 19 -4.01 3.72 -22.37
C LYS A 19 -4.98 4.17 -23.47
N GLN A 20 -5.21 3.32 -24.47
CA GLN A 20 -6.15 3.60 -25.56
C GLN A 20 -7.54 3.94 -25.00
N GLY A 21 -8.17 5.00 -25.54
CA GLY A 21 -9.47 5.49 -25.07
C GLY A 21 -9.43 6.25 -23.75
N ASN A 22 -8.24 6.48 -23.17
CA ASN A 22 -8.02 7.26 -21.94
C ASN A 22 -8.96 6.88 -20.77
N PRO A 23 -9.05 5.60 -20.40
CA PRO A 23 -9.97 5.15 -19.35
C PRO A 23 -9.73 5.89 -18.03
N GLY A 24 -10.81 6.21 -17.33
CA GLY A 24 -10.76 6.84 -16.01
C GLY A 24 -10.19 5.92 -14.94
N ARG A 25 -9.36 6.48 -14.05
CA ARG A 25 -8.92 5.84 -12.80
C ARG A 25 -9.82 6.37 -11.68
N PRO A 26 -10.68 5.52 -11.09
CA PRO A 26 -11.52 5.92 -9.97
C PRO A 26 -10.67 6.28 -8.77
N ILE A 27 -10.95 7.42 -8.16
CA ILE A 27 -10.39 7.84 -6.88
C ILE A 27 -11.51 8.40 -6.00
N VAL A 28 -11.30 8.31 -4.68
CA VAL A 28 -12.20 8.90 -3.68
C VAL A 28 -11.40 9.87 -2.83
N SER A 29 -11.80 11.14 -2.86
CA SER A 29 -11.24 12.17 -1.98
C SER A 29 -11.90 12.09 -0.60
N ASN A 30 -11.09 11.78 0.41
CA ASN A 30 -11.53 11.72 1.80
C ASN A 30 -11.28 13.03 2.59
N ILE A 31 -10.98 14.13 1.89
CA ILE A 31 -10.76 15.44 2.52
C ILE A 31 -12.05 15.87 3.25
N ASN A 32 -11.92 16.34 4.49
CA ASN A 32 -13.03 16.79 5.34
C ASN A 32 -14.13 15.74 5.60
N THR A 33 -13.87 14.46 5.35
CA THR A 33 -14.82 13.38 5.66
C THR A 33 -14.79 13.01 7.14
N ILE A 34 -15.89 12.45 7.65
CA ILE A 34 -15.96 11.91 9.03
C ILE A 34 -14.91 10.82 9.30
N THR A 35 -14.49 10.10 8.26
CA THR A 35 -13.56 8.97 8.37
C THR A 35 -12.09 9.39 8.42
N VAL A 36 -11.75 10.63 8.06
CA VAL A 36 -10.35 11.07 7.94
C VAL A 36 -9.55 10.87 9.24
N GLY A 37 -10.18 11.13 10.39
CA GLY A 37 -9.55 10.98 11.70
C GLY A 37 -9.24 9.51 12.02
N VAL A 38 -10.21 8.61 11.85
CA VAL A 38 -10.01 7.18 12.12
C VAL A 38 -9.06 6.54 11.10
N SER A 39 -9.12 6.92 9.83
CA SER A 39 -8.17 6.45 8.80
C SER A 39 -6.74 6.86 9.13
N GLY A 40 -6.52 8.11 9.57
CA GLY A 40 -5.20 8.59 9.99
C GLY A 40 -4.68 7.86 11.24
N TYR A 41 -5.55 7.63 12.23
CA TYR A 41 -5.21 6.85 13.42
C TYR A 41 -4.81 5.41 13.06
N LEU A 42 -5.61 4.73 12.26
CA LEU A 42 -5.31 3.36 11.78
C LEU A 42 -4.00 3.34 11.00
N GLY A 43 -3.75 4.32 10.13
CA GLY A 43 -2.49 4.45 9.41
C GLY A 43 -1.28 4.51 10.35
N ASN A 44 -1.37 5.31 11.42
CA ASN A 44 -0.31 5.40 12.42
C ASN A 44 -0.11 4.09 13.21
N VAL A 45 -1.21 3.43 13.60
CA VAL A 45 -1.17 2.15 14.32
C VAL A 45 -0.58 1.05 13.46
N LEU A 46 -0.94 1.00 12.17
CA LEU A 46 -0.55 -0.07 11.25
C LEU A 46 0.86 0.13 10.66
N LYS A 47 1.36 1.37 10.61
CA LYS A 47 2.65 1.72 10.00
C LYS A 47 3.83 0.85 10.47
N PRO A 48 4.05 0.60 11.78
CA PRO A 48 5.18 -0.21 12.23
C PRO A 48 5.12 -1.65 11.70
N TYR A 49 3.93 -2.22 11.54
CA TYR A 49 3.76 -3.58 11.01
C TYR A 49 4.08 -3.64 9.52
N ALA A 50 3.67 -2.62 8.75
CA ALA A 50 4.01 -2.51 7.34
C ALA A 50 5.51 -2.30 7.11
N THR A 51 6.17 -1.45 7.91
CA THR A 51 7.59 -1.12 7.75
C THR A 51 8.54 -2.23 8.25
N ASN A 52 8.07 -3.09 9.15
CA ASN A 52 8.85 -4.22 9.66
C ASN A 52 8.65 -5.50 8.85
N ALA A 53 7.81 -5.48 7.81
CA ALA A 53 7.63 -6.63 6.93
C ALA A 53 8.94 -6.95 6.18
N PRO A 54 9.32 -8.23 6.01
CA PRO A 54 10.53 -8.60 5.28
C PRO A 54 10.58 -8.08 3.84
N SER A 55 9.41 -7.95 3.20
CA SER A 55 9.25 -7.43 1.84
C SER A 55 9.16 -5.90 1.76
N TYR A 56 9.29 -5.18 2.88
CA TYR A 56 9.19 -3.73 2.89
C TYR A 56 10.30 -3.10 2.03
N VAL A 57 9.92 -2.17 1.17
CA VAL A 57 10.81 -1.31 0.38
C VAL A 57 10.38 0.12 0.62
N ARG A 58 11.28 0.96 1.13
CA ARG A 58 10.92 2.32 1.56
C ARG A 58 10.71 3.26 0.37
N ASP A 59 11.63 3.23 -0.58
CA ASP A 59 11.69 4.13 -1.73
C ASP A 59 12.63 3.56 -2.81
N THR A 60 12.74 4.25 -3.94
CA THR A 60 13.62 3.86 -5.05
C THR A 60 15.09 3.73 -4.64
N THR A 61 15.57 4.58 -3.73
CA THR A 61 16.96 4.56 -3.27
C THR A 61 17.23 3.31 -2.41
N ASP A 62 16.29 2.96 -1.52
CA ASP A 62 16.34 1.73 -0.72
C ASP A 62 16.30 0.48 -1.62
N PHE A 63 15.44 0.48 -2.64
CA PHE A 63 15.38 -0.60 -3.62
C PHE A 63 16.73 -0.79 -4.35
N LEU A 64 17.30 0.29 -4.89
CA LEU A 64 18.59 0.24 -5.60
C LEU A 64 19.72 -0.24 -4.68
N ARG A 65 19.69 0.11 -3.40
CA ARG A 65 20.67 -0.37 -2.41
C ARG A 65 20.53 -1.88 -2.18
N LYS A 66 19.31 -2.37 -1.98
CA LYS A 66 19.01 -3.82 -1.82
C LYS A 66 19.43 -4.63 -3.04
N LEU A 67 19.16 -4.09 -4.23
CA LEU A 67 19.57 -4.70 -5.49
C LEU A 67 21.09 -4.80 -5.59
N LYS A 68 21.82 -3.71 -5.29
CA LYS A 68 23.30 -3.70 -5.28
C LYS A 68 23.92 -4.60 -4.22
N SER A 69 23.24 -4.82 -3.09
CA SER A 69 23.69 -5.77 -2.06
C SER A 69 23.44 -7.23 -2.42
N THR A 70 22.65 -7.50 -3.46
CA THR A 70 22.42 -8.87 -3.95
C THR A 70 23.65 -9.31 -4.74
N GLN A 71 24.60 -9.95 -4.05
CA GLN A 71 25.86 -10.47 -4.61
C GLN A 71 25.83 -11.99 -4.70
N ASN A 72 26.80 -12.59 -5.40
CA ASN A 72 26.97 -14.04 -5.55
C ASN A 72 25.75 -14.75 -6.17
N LEU A 73 25.18 -14.15 -7.23
CA LEU A 73 24.12 -14.80 -7.99
C LEU A 73 24.71 -16.01 -8.75
N PRO A 74 24.01 -17.16 -8.77
CA PRO A 74 24.44 -18.31 -9.57
C PRO A 74 24.48 -18.01 -11.06
N ASP A 75 25.31 -18.77 -11.78
CA ASP A 75 25.26 -18.79 -13.24
C ASP A 75 23.87 -19.26 -13.70
N ASN A 76 23.35 -18.67 -14.79
CA ASN A 76 22.02 -18.93 -15.36
C ASN A 76 20.81 -18.38 -14.56
N ILE A 77 20.97 -17.29 -13.82
CA ILE A 77 19.84 -16.62 -13.19
C ILE A 77 18.91 -15.94 -14.21
N ILE A 78 17.61 -15.96 -13.94
CA ILE A 78 16.58 -15.29 -14.74
C ILE A 78 16.01 -14.13 -13.93
N LEU A 79 16.00 -12.94 -14.54
CA LEU A 79 15.25 -11.81 -14.02
C LEU A 79 13.81 -11.89 -14.52
N ALA A 80 12.87 -12.03 -13.59
CA ALA A 80 11.44 -11.96 -13.87
C ALA A 80 10.85 -10.66 -13.33
N THR A 81 9.95 -10.04 -14.09
CA THR A 81 9.16 -8.89 -13.65
C THR A 81 7.67 -9.24 -13.69
N MET A 82 6.92 -8.72 -12.72
CA MET A 82 5.48 -8.91 -12.60
C MET A 82 4.85 -7.57 -12.26
N ASP A 83 3.71 -7.28 -12.88
CA ASP A 83 2.90 -6.11 -12.57
C ASP A 83 1.51 -6.57 -12.10
N VAL A 84 0.94 -5.85 -11.13
CA VAL A 84 -0.39 -6.18 -10.57
C VAL A 84 -1.40 -5.18 -11.13
N GLU A 85 -2.37 -5.67 -11.89
CA GLU A 85 -3.44 -4.83 -12.38
C GLU A 85 -4.46 -4.51 -11.28
N ALA A 86 -4.79 -3.22 -11.15
CA ALA A 86 -5.83 -2.71 -10.27
C ALA A 86 -5.69 -3.17 -8.80
N LEU A 87 -4.45 -3.10 -8.28
CA LEU A 87 -4.08 -3.54 -6.93
C LEU A 87 -5.13 -3.24 -5.86
N TYR A 88 -5.49 -1.96 -5.66
CA TYR A 88 -6.39 -1.55 -4.57
C TYR A 88 -7.80 -2.15 -4.66
N THR A 89 -8.36 -2.27 -5.86
CA THR A 89 -9.71 -2.83 -6.06
C THR A 89 -9.72 -4.36 -5.99
N ASN A 90 -8.55 -4.99 -6.12
CA ASN A 90 -8.39 -6.44 -6.11
C ASN A 90 -7.87 -7.00 -4.77
N ILE A 91 -7.78 -6.19 -3.71
CA ILE A 91 -7.37 -6.68 -2.37
C ILE A 91 -8.53 -7.50 -1.77
N PRO A 92 -8.36 -8.82 -1.52
CA PRO A 92 -9.39 -9.61 -0.86
C PRO A 92 -9.54 -9.17 0.60
N HIS A 93 -10.72 -8.67 0.96
CA HIS A 93 -10.92 -8.06 2.29
C HIS A 93 -10.67 -9.04 3.45
N LYS A 94 -11.09 -10.31 3.32
CA LYS A 94 -10.90 -11.34 4.36
C LYS A 94 -9.41 -11.62 4.59
N ASP A 95 -8.67 -11.80 3.50
CA ASP A 95 -7.24 -12.11 3.57
C ASP A 95 -6.44 -10.91 4.09
N GLY A 96 -6.81 -9.70 3.68
CA GLY A 96 -6.22 -8.46 4.18
C GLY A 96 -6.40 -8.30 5.69
N LEU A 97 -7.62 -8.54 6.21
CA LEU A 97 -7.88 -8.52 7.65
C LEU A 97 -7.07 -9.60 8.39
N GLN A 98 -7.01 -10.81 7.84
CA GLN A 98 -6.25 -11.91 8.44
C GLN A 98 -4.75 -11.60 8.48
N ALA A 99 -4.20 -10.99 7.43
CA ALA A 99 -2.79 -10.58 7.38
C ALA A 99 -2.46 -9.55 8.47
N ILE A 100 -3.35 -8.58 8.71
CA ILE A 100 -3.20 -7.60 9.79
C ILE A 100 -3.22 -8.30 11.16
N ILE A 101 -4.20 -9.18 11.41
CA ILE A 101 -4.31 -9.93 12.66
C ILE A 101 -3.04 -10.73 12.93
N ASN A 102 -2.52 -11.44 11.92
CA ASN A 102 -1.30 -12.22 12.05
C ASN A 102 -0.10 -11.33 12.38
N SER A 103 0.03 -10.18 11.70
CA SER A 103 1.12 -9.23 11.92
C SER A 103 1.13 -8.66 13.34
N ILE A 104 -0.05 -8.39 13.90
CA ILE A 104 -0.20 -7.91 15.29
C ILE A 104 0.14 -9.01 16.30
N LYS A 105 -0.30 -10.27 16.07
CA LYS A 105 0.00 -11.40 16.95
C LYS A 105 1.49 -11.72 17.03
N THR A 106 2.18 -11.75 15.89
CA THR A 106 3.63 -12.05 15.84
C THR A 106 4.45 -11.11 16.71
N ARG A 107 4.06 -9.82 16.81
CA ARG A 107 4.74 -8.84 17.66
C ARG A 107 4.58 -9.12 19.16
N LYS A 108 3.42 -9.59 19.62
CA LYS A 108 3.16 -9.87 21.05
C LYS A 108 4.02 -11.02 21.61
N ASN A 109 4.50 -11.91 20.75
CA ASN A 109 5.34 -13.04 21.15
C ASN A 109 6.84 -12.67 21.26
N HIS A 110 7.22 -11.42 20.97
CA HIS A 110 8.61 -10.93 20.98
C HIS A 110 8.83 -9.77 21.99
N THR A 111 7.88 -9.57 22.91
CA THR A 111 7.97 -8.67 24.07
C THR A 111 7.69 -9.46 25.34
#